data_AF-A0A2N5ZYL6-F1
#
_entry.id   AF-A0A2N5ZYL6-F1
#
_cell.length_a   1.000
_cell.length_b   1.000
_cell.length_c   1.000
_cell.angle_alpha   90.00
_cell.angle_beta   90.00
_cell.angle_gamma   90.00
#
_symmetry.space_group_name_H-M   'P 1'
#
loop_
_entity.id
_entity.type
_entity.pdbx_description
1 polymer ?
#
loop_
_entity_poly.entity_id
_entity_poly.type
_entity_poly.pdbx_seq_one_letter_code
_entity_poly.pdbx_strand_id
1 'polypeptide(L)'
;MAKSEERKQRKTQRRVDKRKGVARKWRKGTARWQYAGEGETDHDQVDRKLSNPRQFQLVNEEEERDALVLQTGGTHILLQDGDSQLRARPRRSTTTGNTGATLLAIGDLVRYLDMGEDEAVITHVYERDSYLLRTSIRDTEYAQVMVANIDQVFVIAAATDELLRPGLIDRYLVAAAMGGIDAHICINKMDLPDDEGREFVDDLAEMYEGAGYNVLLTSCITGEGIDEMREMLSDRLSAFSGHSGVGKTSILNRMMPELDEKTSDLSDQSQRGMHTTTHSTLYPLPEGGYIADTPGIREFGLFQFDKTDLHTYFPDFLEHADQCRFPSCTHTHEPGCAVKDAVETEDIHPLRYRNYLQILESEDD
;
A
#
# COMPACT_ATOMS: atom_id res chain seq x y z
N MET A 1 41.90 -34.02 22.57
CA MET A 1 41.44 -33.94 21.17
C MET A 1 40.73 -35.22 20.72
N ALA A 2 39.73 -35.71 21.48
CA ALA A 2 38.92 -36.87 21.06
C ALA A 2 37.48 -36.81 21.60
N LYS A 3 37.00 -35.60 21.96
CA LYS A 3 35.61 -35.36 22.43
C LYS A 3 34.95 -34.13 21.76
N SER A 4 35.55 -33.67 20.67
CA SER A 4 35.12 -32.49 19.90
C SER A 4 34.65 -32.85 18.48
N GLU A 5 34.74 -34.13 18.07
CA GLU A 5 34.33 -34.58 16.72
C GLU A 5 32.96 -35.28 16.70
N GLU A 6 32.51 -35.87 17.81
CA GLU A 6 31.16 -36.46 17.90
C GLU A 6 30.01 -35.43 18.02
N ARG A 7 30.32 -34.16 18.33
CA ARG A 7 29.32 -33.08 18.39
C ARG A 7 29.09 -32.37 17.05
N LYS A 8 29.89 -32.67 16.02
CA LYS A 8 29.75 -32.09 14.66
C LYS A 8 29.10 -33.03 13.63
N GLN A 9 28.82 -34.29 13.97
CA GLN A 9 28.12 -35.24 13.08
C GLN A 9 26.59 -35.30 13.26
N ARG A 10 25.99 -34.52 14.18
CA ARG A 10 24.53 -34.49 14.39
C ARG A 10 23.80 -33.25 13.87
N LYS A 11 24.50 -32.30 13.22
CA LYS A 11 23.90 -31.00 12.84
C LYS A 11 23.78 -30.71 11.35
N THR A 12 24.17 -31.61 10.46
CA THR A 12 24.04 -31.36 9.03
C THR A 12 24.01 -32.68 8.29
N GLN A 13 22.82 -33.24 8.10
CA GLN A 13 22.42 -33.87 6.84
C GLN A 13 20.92 -34.24 6.95
N ARG A 14 20.08 -33.43 6.30
CA ARG A 14 18.92 -33.83 5.46
C ARG A 14 17.80 -34.67 6.10
N ARG A 15 16.52 -34.45 5.85
CA ARG A 15 15.70 -33.49 5.07
C ARG A 15 14.27 -34.01 5.33
N VAL A 16 13.28 -33.12 5.37
CA VAL A 16 11.95 -33.32 4.76
C VAL A 16 11.19 -34.59 5.17
N ASP A 17 10.17 -34.47 6.04
CA ASP A 17 8.77 -34.47 5.58
C ASP A 17 7.75 -34.47 6.73
N LYS A 18 6.67 -33.72 6.49
CA LYS A 18 5.27 -33.95 6.89
C LYS A 18 4.80 -33.80 8.36
N ARG A 19 4.08 -32.68 8.54
CA ARG A 19 2.70 -32.56 9.09
C ARG A 19 2.19 -33.74 9.92
N LYS A 20 1.81 -33.48 11.18
CA LYS A 20 0.50 -33.79 11.78
C LYS A 20 0.48 -33.47 13.27
N GLY A 21 -0.59 -32.82 13.74
CA GLY A 21 -1.05 -32.98 15.12
C GLY A 21 -1.32 -31.70 15.90
N VAL A 22 -2.30 -30.91 15.45
CA VAL A 22 -3.04 -29.99 16.31
C VAL A 22 -3.73 -30.82 17.39
N ALA A 23 -3.24 -30.74 18.63
CA ALA A 23 -3.89 -31.29 19.80
C ALA A 23 -4.00 -30.20 20.89
N ARG A 24 -5.23 -29.69 21.02
CA ARG A 24 -5.72 -28.81 22.06
C ARG A 24 -5.25 -29.23 23.47
N LYS A 25 -4.94 -28.24 24.32
CA LYS A 25 -5.43 -28.19 25.71
C LYS A 25 -5.25 -26.80 26.33
N TRP A 26 -6.34 -26.02 26.29
CA TRP A 26 -6.62 -25.04 27.33
C TRP A 26 -7.35 -25.74 28.49
N ARG A 27 -6.93 -25.50 29.75
CA ARG A 27 -7.81 -25.56 30.93
C ARG A 27 -7.30 -24.63 32.06
N LYS A 28 -8.25 -23.81 32.59
CA LYS A 28 -8.22 -22.73 33.62
C LYS A 28 -7.36 -22.99 34.88
N GLY A 29 -6.87 -22.00 35.64
CA GLY A 29 -7.05 -20.53 35.65
C GLY A 29 -7.11 -19.94 37.08
N THR A 30 -6.90 -18.63 37.24
CA THR A 30 -7.36 -17.79 38.38
C THR A 30 -7.53 -16.36 37.83
N ALA A 31 -8.71 -15.73 37.81
CA ALA A 31 -9.86 -15.88 38.72
C ALA A 31 -11.20 -16.24 38.01
N ARG A 32 -11.51 -17.56 38.01
CA ARG A 32 -12.77 -18.30 38.37
C ARG A 32 -14.18 -17.67 38.20
N TRP A 33 -15.31 -18.35 37.93
CA TRP A 33 -15.82 -19.60 37.28
C TRP A 33 -17.38 -19.43 37.20
N GLN A 34 -18.00 -19.89 36.10
CA GLN A 34 -19.40 -20.36 35.86
C GLN A 34 -20.60 -19.92 36.73
N TYR A 35 -21.75 -19.75 36.04
CA TYR A 35 -23.06 -20.26 36.51
C TYR A 35 -23.57 -21.33 35.54
N ALA A 36 -24.12 -22.40 36.12
CA ALA A 36 -24.88 -23.46 35.47
C ALA A 36 -26.35 -23.26 35.84
N GLY A 37 -27.25 -23.35 34.86
CA GLY A 37 -28.68 -23.41 35.09
C GLY A 37 -29.32 -24.34 34.07
N GLU A 38 -29.83 -25.46 34.56
CA GLU A 38 -30.75 -26.35 33.84
C GLU A 38 -32.16 -25.71 33.87
N GLY A 39 -32.84 -25.74 32.72
CA GLY A 39 -34.22 -25.26 32.57
C GLY A 39 -34.60 -25.11 31.11
N GLU A 40 -35.29 -26.11 30.56
CA GLU A 40 -36.04 -26.02 29.31
C GLU A 40 -37.21 -25.04 29.49
N THR A 41 -37.35 -24.05 28.59
CA THR A 41 -38.64 -23.42 28.25
C THR A 41 -38.63 -22.94 26.79
N ASP A 42 -39.42 -23.59 25.94
CA ASP A 42 -40.42 -23.05 25.00
C ASP A 42 -40.15 -21.75 24.19
N HIS A 43 -38.90 -21.42 23.87
CA HIS A 43 -38.61 -20.58 22.69
C HIS A 43 -38.32 -21.41 21.42
N ASP A 44 -38.54 -22.72 21.52
CA ASP A 44 -38.81 -23.63 20.41
C ASP A 44 -40.08 -23.19 19.66
N GLN A 45 -40.02 -23.29 18.33
CA GLN A 45 -41.10 -23.22 17.33
C GLN A 45 -41.14 -22.02 16.37
N VAL A 46 -40.25 -21.02 16.49
CA VAL A 46 -39.99 -20.02 15.41
C VAL A 46 -38.53 -20.08 14.91
N ASP A 47 -37.89 -21.25 14.96
CA ASP A 47 -37.74 -22.08 13.77
C ASP A 47 -38.93 -22.03 12.80
N ARG A 48 -38.70 -22.34 11.54
CA ARG A 48 -39.71 -22.37 10.46
C ARG A 48 -39.84 -20.98 9.84
N LYS A 49 -38.80 -20.37 9.25
CA LYS A 49 -38.40 -20.79 7.88
C LYS A 49 -37.11 -20.12 7.34
N LEU A 50 -36.39 -19.26 8.09
CA LEU A 50 -35.38 -18.35 7.49
C LEU A 50 -33.98 -18.30 8.14
N SER A 51 -33.73 -18.92 9.28
CA SER A 51 -32.44 -18.83 10.00
C SER A 51 -31.56 -20.08 9.85
N ASN A 52 -31.94 -20.98 8.93
CA ASN A 52 -31.53 -22.38 8.91
C ASN A 52 -30.01 -22.57 8.67
N PRO A 53 -29.24 -22.99 9.69
CA PRO A 53 -27.80 -23.27 9.61
C PRO A 53 -27.47 -24.57 8.85
N ARG A 54 -28.48 -25.28 8.30
CA ARG A 54 -28.29 -26.62 7.72
C ARG A 54 -27.96 -26.63 6.22
N GLN A 55 -27.41 -25.55 5.70
CA GLN A 55 -26.49 -25.58 4.55
C GLN A 55 -25.17 -24.87 4.88
N PHE A 56 -24.73 -24.92 6.14
CA PHE A 56 -23.29 -24.96 6.35
C PHE A 56 -22.84 -26.36 5.93
N GLN A 57 -22.52 -26.54 4.65
CA GLN A 57 -21.37 -27.39 4.38
C GLN A 57 -20.28 -26.83 5.28
N LEU A 58 -19.74 -27.67 6.16
CA LEU A 58 -18.35 -27.48 6.58
C LEU A 58 -17.59 -27.51 5.28
N VAL A 59 -17.48 -26.35 4.64
CA VAL A 59 -16.79 -26.24 3.39
C VAL A 59 -15.38 -26.64 3.75
N ASN A 60 -14.97 -27.73 3.14
CA ASN A 60 -13.67 -28.30 3.37
C ASN A 60 -12.65 -27.19 3.09
N GLU A 61 -11.55 -27.10 3.83
CA GLU A 61 -10.47 -26.15 3.47
C GLU A 61 -10.00 -26.37 2.00
N GLU A 62 -10.35 -27.53 1.41
CA GLU A 62 -10.14 -27.90 0.00
C GLU A 62 -11.02 -27.14 -1.02
N GLU A 63 -12.11 -26.48 -0.60
CA GLU A 63 -13.02 -25.71 -1.48
C GLU A 63 -12.82 -24.19 -1.32
N GLU A 64 -11.99 -23.76 -0.37
CA GLU A 64 -11.61 -22.35 -0.27
C GLU A 64 -10.54 -22.02 -1.33
N ARG A 65 -10.72 -20.89 -2.02
CA ARG A 65 -9.76 -20.37 -3.00
C ARG A 65 -9.26 -19.01 -2.58
N ASP A 66 -8.08 -18.68 -3.09
CA ASP A 66 -7.48 -17.36 -2.90
C ASP A 66 -7.80 -16.47 -4.09
N ALA A 67 -8.02 -15.19 -3.82
CA ALA A 67 -8.27 -14.20 -4.85
C ALA A 67 -7.72 -12.83 -4.45
N LEU A 68 -7.49 -11.99 -5.46
CA LEU A 68 -7.14 -10.59 -5.31
C LEU A 68 -8.41 -9.73 -5.24
N VAL A 69 -8.47 -8.77 -4.33
CA VAL A 69 -9.53 -7.76 -4.31
C VAL A 69 -9.27 -6.69 -5.37
N LEU A 70 -10.05 -6.68 -6.45
CA LEU A 70 -9.92 -5.70 -7.53
C LEU A 70 -10.65 -4.40 -7.26
N GLN A 71 -11.85 -4.46 -6.67
CA GLN A 71 -12.71 -3.28 -6.52
C GLN A 71 -13.47 -3.27 -5.20
N THR A 72 -13.52 -2.10 -4.57
CA THR A 72 -14.30 -1.85 -3.34
C THR A 72 -15.18 -0.58 -3.46
N GLY A 73 -16.03 -0.32 -2.46
CA GLY A 73 -16.91 0.86 -2.42
C GLY A 73 -18.27 0.70 -3.10
N GLY A 74 -18.57 -0.48 -3.68
CA GLY A 74 -19.87 -0.81 -4.28
C GLY A 74 -20.78 -1.67 -3.39
N THR A 75 -21.91 -2.10 -3.95
CA THR A 75 -22.85 -3.05 -3.30
C THR A 75 -22.25 -4.45 -3.12
N HIS A 76 -21.17 -4.74 -3.86
CA HIS A 76 -20.37 -5.95 -3.83
C HIS A 76 -18.89 -5.57 -3.97
N ILE A 77 -18.02 -6.49 -3.56
CA ILE A 77 -16.59 -6.44 -3.78
C ILE A 77 -16.29 -7.27 -5.03
N LEU A 78 -15.37 -6.84 -5.89
CA LEU A 78 -14.95 -7.63 -7.04
C LEU A 78 -13.64 -8.36 -6.71
N LEU A 79 -13.63 -9.67 -6.89
CA LEU A 79 -12.45 -10.52 -6.73
C LEU A 79 -11.93 -10.98 -8.10
N GLN A 80 -10.61 -11.16 -8.22
CA GLN A 80 -9.94 -11.82 -9.34
C GLN A 80 -9.35 -13.15 -8.88
N ASP A 81 -9.75 -14.24 -9.53
CA ASP A 81 -9.17 -15.59 -9.38
C ASP A 81 -8.82 -16.13 -10.77
N GLY A 82 -7.52 -16.17 -11.09
CA GLY A 82 -7.03 -16.50 -12.43
C GLY A 82 -7.62 -15.55 -13.47
N ASP A 83 -8.38 -16.08 -14.43
CA ASP A 83 -9.09 -15.29 -15.46
C ASP A 83 -10.55 -14.95 -15.07
N SER A 84 -11.02 -15.41 -13.91
CA SER A 84 -12.41 -15.26 -13.46
C SER A 84 -12.58 -14.10 -12.51
N GLN A 85 -13.71 -13.40 -12.64
CA GLN A 85 -14.12 -12.33 -11.73
C GLN A 85 -15.39 -12.71 -10.97
N LEU A 86 -15.39 -12.47 -9.66
CA LEU A 86 -16.47 -12.87 -8.78
C LEU A 86 -16.97 -11.70 -7.95
N ARG A 87 -18.29 -11.63 -7.76
CA ARG A 87 -18.94 -10.67 -6.85
C ARG A 87 -18.96 -11.25 -5.46
N ALA A 88 -18.27 -10.59 -4.54
CA ALA A 88 -18.09 -11.07 -3.20
C ALA A 88 -18.67 -10.17 -2.13
N ARG A 89 -18.96 -10.76 -0.98
CA ARG A 89 -19.26 -10.04 0.27
C ARG A 89 -18.52 -10.69 1.45
N PRO A 90 -18.03 -9.88 2.42
CA PRO A 90 -17.51 -10.43 3.65
C PRO A 90 -18.64 -11.00 4.50
N ARG A 91 -18.40 -12.18 5.10
CA ARG A 91 -19.30 -12.71 6.14
C ARG A 91 -19.03 -12.03 7.49
N ARG A 92 -19.97 -12.09 8.43
CA ARG A 92 -19.76 -11.55 9.80
C ARG A 92 -18.60 -12.19 10.55
N SER A 93 -18.27 -13.44 10.23
CA SER A 93 -17.15 -14.20 10.78
C SER A 93 -15.90 -14.15 9.87
N THR A 94 -15.77 -13.14 9.01
CA THR A 94 -14.54 -12.93 8.24
C THR A 94 -13.41 -12.68 9.22
N THR A 95 -12.34 -13.43 9.08
CA THR A 95 -11.16 -13.31 9.96
C THR A 95 -10.08 -12.49 9.26
N THR A 96 -9.27 -11.76 10.02
CA THR A 96 -8.11 -11.04 9.50
C THR A 96 -7.08 -10.86 10.60
N GLY A 97 -5.80 -10.86 10.24
CA GLY A 97 -4.70 -10.46 11.11
C GLY A 97 -4.44 -8.95 11.10
N ASN A 98 -5.02 -8.23 10.13
CA ASN A 98 -4.78 -6.80 9.94
C ASN A 98 -5.38 -5.98 11.08
N THR A 99 -4.59 -5.07 11.64
CA THR A 99 -5.03 -4.09 12.62
C THR A 99 -5.67 -2.87 11.95
N GLY A 100 -6.62 -2.22 12.62
CA GLY A 100 -7.24 -0.97 12.16
C GLY A 100 -8.71 -1.11 11.74
N ALA A 101 -9.29 -0.02 11.24
CA ALA A 101 -10.73 0.06 10.92
C ALA A 101 -11.11 -0.52 9.55
N THR A 102 -10.12 -0.75 8.67
CA THR A 102 -10.37 -1.16 7.27
C THR A 102 -10.26 -2.67 7.12
N LEU A 103 -11.42 -3.35 7.07
CA LEU A 103 -11.49 -4.79 6.86
C LEU A 103 -10.97 -5.21 5.48
N LEU A 104 -11.32 -4.46 4.43
CA LEU A 104 -10.99 -4.76 3.04
C LEU A 104 -10.63 -3.49 2.27
N ALA A 105 -9.56 -3.57 1.50
CA ALA A 105 -9.07 -2.59 0.55
C ALA A 105 -8.77 -3.28 -0.79
N ILE A 106 -8.62 -2.50 -1.87
CA ILE A 106 -8.12 -3.09 -3.12
C ILE A 106 -6.67 -3.54 -2.95
N GLY A 107 -6.29 -4.62 -3.64
CA GLY A 107 -4.98 -5.24 -3.48
C GLY A 107 -4.88 -6.22 -2.30
N ASP A 108 -5.90 -6.29 -1.43
CA ASP A 108 -5.95 -7.35 -0.41
C ASP A 108 -6.00 -8.73 -1.09
N LEU A 109 -5.17 -9.65 -0.61
CA LEU A 109 -5.35 -11.06 -0.86
C LEU A 109 -6.38 -11.60 0.13
N VAL A 110 -7.35 -12.35 -0.39
CA VAL A 110 -8.44 -12.90 0.41
C VAL A 110 -8.61 -14.37 0.13
N ARG A 111 -9.18 -15.06 1.11
CA ARG A 111 -9.75 -16.37 0.93
C ARG A 111 -11.26 -16.28 0.83
N TYR A 112 -11.84 -17.00 -0.12
CA TYR A 112 -13.27 -16.99 -0.36
C TYR A 112 -13.84 -18.39 -0.59
N LEU A 113 -15.16 -18.48 -0.44
CA LEU A 113 -16.00 -19.63 -0.79
C LEU A 113 -16.78 -19.30 -2.04
N ASP A 114 -16.66 -20.15 -3.06
CA ASP A 114 -17.46 -20.08 -4.28
C ASP A 114 -18.90 -20.49 -3.96
N MET A 115 -19.86 -19.61 -4.28
CA MET A 115 -21.29 -19.85 -4.08
C MET A 115 -22.01 -20.23 -5.39
N GLY A 116 -21.28 -20.29 -6.50
CA GLY A 116 -21.83 -20.39 -7.85
C GLY A 116 -22.36 -19.05 -8.36
N GLU A 117 -22.76 -19.03 -9.65
CA GLU A 117 -23.35 -17.86 -10.31
C GLU A 117 -22.49 -16.57 -10.22
N ASP A 118 -21.17 -16.73 -10.28
CA ASP A 118 -20.18 -15.66 -10.12
C ASP A 118 -20.26 -14.94 -8.76
N GLU A 119 -20.83 -15.58 -7.72
CA GLU A 119 -20.90 -15.07 -6.35
C GLU A 119 -19.92 -15.77 -5.41
N ALA A 120 -19.37 -15.00 -4.47
CA ALA A 120 -18.40 -15.47 -3.50
C ALA A 120 -18.65 -14.92 -2.09
N VAL A 121 -18.21 -15.66 -1.08
CA VAL A 121 -18.20 -15.19 0.32
C VAL A 121 -16.78 -15.16 0.84
N ILE A 122 -16.29 -13.97 1.23
CA ILE A 122 -14.96 -13.80 1.80
C ILE A 122 -14.95 -14.38 3.22
N THR A 123 -14.00 -15.25 3.52
CA THR A 123 -13.85 -15.94 4.81
C THR A 123 -12.64 -15.47 5.60
N HIS A 124 -11.59 -15.04 4.90
CA HIS A 124 -10.35 -14.54 5.48
C HIS A 124 -9.74 -13.42 4.63
N VAL A 125 -9.13 -12.44 5.28
CA VAL A 125 -8.28 -11.42 4.64
C VAL A 125 -6.87 -11.62 5.17
N TYR A 126 -5.93 -11.90 4.26
CA TYR A 126 -4.54 -12.15 4.60
C TYR A 126 -3.87 -10.88 5.15
N GLU A 127 -2.76 -11.07 5.86
CA GLU A 127 -1.94 -9.97 6.37
C GLU A 127 -1.38 -9.16 5.20
N ARG A 128 -1.29 -7.83 5.37
CA ARG A 128 -0.79 -6.91 4.35
C ARG A 128 0.72 -6.75 4.48
N ASP A 129 1.44 -6.92 3.39
CA ASP A 129 2.89 -6.67 3.36
C ASP A 129 3.21 -5.18 3.22
N SER A 130 2.38 -4.45 2.47
CA SER A 130 2.49 -3.01 2.26
C SER A 130 1.11 -2.37 2.11
N TYR A 131 0.99 -1.06 2.29
CA TYR A 131 -0.28 -0.36 2.14
C TYR A 131 -0.16 1.16 2.00
N LEU A 132 -1.12 1.76 1.31
CA LEU A 132 -1.35 3.21 1.29
C LEU A 132 -2.50 3.58 2.22
N LEU A 133 -2.24 4.54 3.10
CA LEU A 133 -3.23 5.06 4.05
C LEU A 133 -3.92 6.33 3.55
N ARG A 134 -5.03 6.67 4.19
CA ARG A 134 -5.71 7.96 4.14
C ARG A 134 -6.35 8.27 5.49
N THR A 135 -6.28 9.51 5.97
CA THR A 135 -7.09 9.94 7.12
C THR A 135 -8.57 9.84 6.81
N SER A 136 -9.35 9.20 7.69
CA SER A 136 -10.80 9.16 7.57
C SER A 136 -11.37 10.58 7.68
N ILE A 137 -12.20 10.97 6.70
CA ILE A 137 -12.90 12.27 6.68
C ILE A 137 -13.79 12.47 7.91
N ARG A 138 -14.23 11.37 8.53
CA ARG A 138 -15.22 11.39 9.63
C ARG A 138 -14.60 11.28 11.01
N ASP A 139 -13.40 10.75 11.10
CA ASP A 139 -12.77 10.45 12.38
C ASP A 139 -11.25 10.46 12.19
N THR A 140 -10.63 11.57 12.60
CA THR A 140 -9.19 11.80 12.43
C THR A 140 -8.35 10.80 13.22
N GLU A 141 -8.94 10.05 14.16
CA GLU A 141 -8.26 8.98 14.91
C GLU A 141 -8.10 7.68 14.09
N TYR A 142 -8.75 7.55 12.93
CA TYR A 142 -8.73 6.32 12.15
C TYR A 142 -8.13 6.52 10.75
N ALA A 143 -7.02 5.83 10.51
CA ALA A 143 -6.48 5.65 9.17
C ALA A 143 -7.31 4.59 8.40
N GLN A 144 -7.68 4.93 7.17
CA GLN A 144 -8.29 4.03 6.20
C GLN A 144 -7.22 3.50 5.25
N VAL A 145 -7.17 2.18 5.04
CA VAL A 145 -6.32 1.59 4.01
C VAL A 145 -7.00 1.77 2.66
N MET A 146 -6.32 2.47 1.76
CA MET A 146 -6.81 2.76 0.41
C MET A 146 -6.46 1.62 -0.55
N VAL A 147 -5.21 1.15 -0.48
CA VAL A 147 -4.63 0.09 -1.30
C VAL A 147 -3.72 -0.75 -0.41
N ALA A 148 -3.75 -2.07 -0.57
CA ALA A 148 -2.89 -3.02 0.12
C ALA A 148 -2.01 -3.78 -0.87
N ASN A 149 -0.90 -4.36 -0.39
CA ASN A 149 0.04 -5.17 -1.16
C ASN A 149 0.47 -4.48 -2.46
N ILE A 150 0.82 -3.21 -2.33
CA ILE A 150 1.36 -2.38 -3.40
C ILE A 150 2.87 -2.54 -3.46
N ASP A 151 3.37 -2.89 -4.63
CA ASP A 151 4.81 -3.12 -4.83
C ASP A 151 5.54 -1.79 -4.91
N GLN A 152 4.95 -0.81 -5.61
CA GLN A 152 5.62 0.45 -5.89
C GLN A 152 4.67 1.64 -6.08
N VAL A 153 5.19 2.84 -5.86
CA VAL A 153 4.46 4.09 -6.11
C VAL A 153 5.30 5.06 -6.94
N PHE A 154 4.66 5.66 -7.94
CA PHE A 154 5.27 6.74 -8.72
C PHE A 154 4.74 8.08 -8.24
N VAL A 155 5.63 8.90 -7.68
CA VAL A 155 5.37 10.28 -7.30
C VAL A 155 5.51 11.15 -8.55
N ILE A 156 4.37 11.49 -9.16
CA ILE A 156 4.33 12.28 -10.39
C ILE A 156 4.37 13.77 -10.06
N ALA A 157 5.41 14.45 -10.51
CA ALA A 157 5.52 15.90 -10.57
C ALA A 157 5.46 16.37 -12.03
N ALA A 158 5.29 17.67 -12.25
CA ALA A 158 5.41 18.26 -13.58
C ALA A 158 6.54 19.29 -13.58
N ALA A 159 7.31 19.33 -14.67
CA ALA A 159 8.39 20.28 -14.92
C ALA A 159 7.85 21.69 -15.23
N THR A 160 7.10 22.25 -14.29
CA THR A 160 6.59 23.63 -14.31
C THR A 160 6.73 24.22 -12.91
N ASP A 161 7.00 25.52 -12.82
CA ASP A 161 7.25 26.21 -11.55
C ASP A 161 6.15 26.01 -10.50
N GLU A 162 4.88 25.94 -10.91
CA GLU A 162 3.77 25.78 -9.97
C GLU A 162 3.64 24.37 -9.39
N LEU A 163 4.13 23.37 -10.10
CA LEU A 163 3.84 21.94 -9.85
C LEU A 163 5.09 21.10 -9.53
N LEU A 164 6.30 21.62 -9.75
CA LEU A 164 7.53 21.00 -9.29
C LEU A 164 7.86 21.46 -7.87
N ARG A 165 7.39 20.71 -6.88
CA ARG A 165 7.52 21.04 -5.46
C ARG A 165 8.31 19.98 -4.71
N PRO A 166 9.63 20.11 -4.56
CA PRO A 166 10.48 19.12 -3.89
C PRO A 166 9.98 18.74 -2.49
N GLY A 167 9.58 19.73 -1.68
CA GLY A 167 9.03 19.45 -0.36
C GLY A 167 7.74 18.62 -0.39
N LEU A 168 6.94 18.69 -1.44
CA LEU A 168 5.75 17.82 -1.60
C LEU A 168 6.15 16.42 -2.10
N ILE A 169 7.15 16.32 -2.96
CA ILE A 169 7.72 15.03 -3.40
C ILE A 169 8.22 14.26 -2.17
N ASP A 170 9.04 14.89 -1.33
CA ASP A 170 9.56 14.30 -0.08
C ASP A 170 8.45 13.78 0.84
N ARG A 171 7.33 14.50 0.93
CA ARG A 171 6.16 14.07 1.71
C ARG A 171 5.55 12.78 1.17
N TYR A 172 5.46 12.63 -0.14
CA TYR A 172 4.98 11.39 -0.75
C TYR A 172 5.98 10.25 -0.57
N LEU A 173 7.28 10.52 -0.67
CA LEU A 173 8.35 9.53 -0.46
C LEU A 173 8.33 9.01 0.98
N VAL A 174 8.17 9.89 1.97
CA VAL A 174 8.01 9.51 3.39
C VAL A 174 6.77 8.64 3.58
N ALA A 175 5.62 9.05 3.02
CA ALA A 175 4.39 8.28 3.12
C ALA A 175 4.51 6.88 2.48
N ALA A 176 5.26 6.75 1.38
CA ALA A 176 5.56 5.47 0.75
C ALA A 176 6.45 4.58 1.64
N ALA A 177 7.52 5.15 2.19
CA ALA A 177 8.43 4.44 3.09
C ALA A 177 7.71 3.94 4.37
N MET A 178 6.81 4.75 4.94
CA MET A 178 5.95 4.34 6.06
C MET A 178 5.05 3.14 5.73
N GLY A 179 4.59 3.07 4.48
CA GLY A 179 3.75 1.98 3.98
C GLY A 179 4.55 0.74 3.55
N GLY A 180 5.88 0.76 3.66
CA GLY A 180 6.76 -0.31 3.17
C GLY A 180 6.76 -0.44 1.65
N ILE A 181 6.64 0.69 0.93
CA ILE A 181 6.46 0.72 -0.53
C ILE A 181 7.70 1.30 -1.20
N ASP A 182 8.17 0.66 -2.26
CA ASP A 182 9.24 1.21 -3.11
C ASP A 182 8.73 2.44 -3.87
N ALA A 183 9.43 3.57 -3.74
CA ALA A 183 9.03 4.82 -4.36
C ALA A 183 9.91 5.19 -5.54
N HIS A 184 9.27 5.66 -6.61
CA HIS A 184 9.91 6.22 -7.80
C HIS A 184 9.40 7.63 -8.03
N ILE A 185 10.23 8.49 -8.59
CA ILE A 185 9.87 9.86 -8.93
C ILE A 185 9.69 9.93 -10.44
N CYS A 186 8.65 10.60 -10.90
CA CYS A 186 8.46 10.88 -12.31
C CYS A 186 8.22 12.37 -12.50
N ILE A 187 9.14 13.05 -13.15
CA ILE A 187 9.00 14.45 -13.54
C ILE A 187 8.48 14.49 -14.98
N ASN A 188 7.18 14.76 -15.13
CA ASN A 188 6.49 14.78 -16.42
C ASN A 188 6.51 16.18 -17.05
N LYS A 189 6.07 16.27 -18.30
CA LYS A 189 5.99 17.51 -19.10
C LYS A 189 7.35 18.11 -19.43
N MET A 190 8.34 17.26 -19.68
CA MET A 190 9.69 17.69 -20.10
C MET A 190 9.73 18.42 -21.45
N ASP A 191 8.60 18.53 -22.15
CA ASP A 191 8.42 19.35 -23.34
C ASP A 191 8.22 20.85 -23.06
N LEU A 192 8.03 21.25 -21.80
CA LEU A 192 7.74 22.63 -21.41
C LEU A 192 8.95 23.49 -20.98
N PRO A 193 9.93 22.96 -20.22
CA PRO A 193 11.05 23.78 -19.76
C PRO A 193 11.88 24.35 -20.92
N ASP A 194 12.41 25.55 -20.73
CA ASP A 194 13.53 26.06 -21.53
C ASP A 194 14.87 25.49 -21.03
N ASP A 195 15.99 25.97 -21.56
CA ASP A 195 17.32 25.43 -21.22
C ASP A 195 17.63 25.59 -19.71
N GLU A 196 17.27 26.72 -19.09
CA GLU A 196 17.48 26.97 -17.66
C GLU A 196 16.54 26.10 -16.81
N GLY A 197 15.27 25.98 -17.19
CA GLY A 197 14.33 25.08 -16.54
C GLY A 197 14.73 23.61 -16.65
N ARG A 198 15.35 23.20 -17.77
CA ARG A 198 15.85 21.84 -17.95
C ARG A 198 17.03 21.55 -17.03
N GLU A 199 18.00 22.46 -16.94
CA GLU A 199 19.13 22.36 -16.01
C GLU A 199 18.64 22.22 -14.56
N PHE A 200 17.65 23.02 -14.14
CA PHE A 200 17.06 22.90 -12.81
C PHE A 200 16.40 21.54 -12.55
N VAL A 201 15.71 20.97 -13.55
CA VAL A 201 15.10 19.65 -13.41
C VAL A 201 16.14 18.55 -13.33
N ASP A 202 17.19 18.64 -14.14
CA ASP A 202 18.28 17.65 -14.17
C ASP A 202 19.05 17.68 -12.84
N ASP A 203 19.35 18.86 -12.27
CA ASP A 203 19.95 19.01 -10.93
C ASP A 203 19.06 18.37 -9.83
N LEU A 204 17.74 18.59 -9.93
CA LEU A 204 16.79 18.01 -8.98
C LEU A 204 16.72 16.49 -9.12
N ALA A 205 16.81 15.96 -10.33
CA ALA A 205 16.85 14.52 -10.58
C ALA A 205 18.12 13.91 -9.97
N GLU A 206 19.29 14.49 -10.23
CA GLU A 206 20.57 14.03 -9.67
C GLU A 206 20.56 14.03 -8.14
N MET A 207 19.95 15.05 -7.52
CA MET A 207 19.76 15.10 -6.07
C MET A 207 18.98 13.88 -5.54
N TYR A 208 17.87 13.52 -6.19
CA TYR A 208 17.05 12.39 -5.75
C TYR A 208 17.67 11.03 -6.07
N GLU A 209 18.37 10.93 -7.19
CA GLU A 209 19.16 9.73 -7.55
C GLU A 209 20.28 9.51 -6.53
N GLY A 210 20.99 10.56 -6.14
CA GLY A 210 21.99 10.55 -5.07
C GLY A 210 21.40 10.15 -3.71
N ALA A 211 20.12 10.44 -3.47
CA ALA A 211 19.39 10.00 -2.28
C ALA A 211 18.85 8.55 -2.37
N GLY A 212 19.12 7.84 -3.47
CA GLY A 212 18.77 6.43 -3.64
C GLY A 212 17.42 6.17 -4.32
N TYR A 213 16.77 7.19 -4.90
CA TYR A 213 15.52 7.01 -5.65
C TYR A 213 15.75 6.86 -7.14
N ASN A 214 14.86 6.12 -7.83
CA ASN A 214 14.82 6.14 -9.28
C ASN A 214 14.00 7.35 -9.76
N VAL A 215 14.54 8.13 -10.71
CA VAL A 215 13.90 9.31 -11.27
C VAL A 215 13.67 9.12 -12.77
N LEU A 216 12.42 9.20 -13.20
CA LEU A 216 12.02 9.17 -14.60
C LEU A 216 11.68 10.58 -15.09
N LEU A 217 12.34 11.00 -16.16
CA LEU A 217 11.99 12.21 -16.90
C LEU A 217 11.06 11.82 -18.04
N THR A 218 9.84 12.37 -18.06
CA THR A 218 8.81 11.95 -19.03
C THR A 218 8.13 13.12 -19.73
N SER A 219 7.62 12.85 -20.93
CA SER A 219 6.68 13.76 -21.59
C SER A 219 5.58 12.97 -22.28
N CYS A 220 4.34 13.20 -21.84
CA CYS A 220 3.15 12.70 -22.52
C CYS A 220 2.95 13.28 -23.93
N ILE A 221 3.69 14.31 -24.34
CA ILE A 221 3.61 14.88 -25.69
C ILE A 221 4.63 14.20 -26.59
N THR A 222 5.91 14.23 -26.23
CA THR A 222 6.99 13.65 -27.05
C THR A 222 7.02 12.13 -26.97
N GLY A 223 6.62 11.55 -25.84
CA GLY A 223 6.75 10.11 -25.53
C GLY A 223 8.01 9.73 -24.79
N GLU A 224 8.89 10.70 -24.49
CA GLU A 224 10.08 10.49 -23.67
C GLU A 224 9.73 9.81 -22.34
N GLY A 225 10.52 8.80 -21.97
CA GLY A 225 10.42 8.06 -20.70
C GLY A 225 9.17 7.19 -20.50
N ILE A 226 8.21 7.19 -21.44
CA ILE A 226 6.96 6.42 -21.28
C ILE A 226 7.19 4.90 -21.40
N ASP A 227 8.06 4.47 -22.30
CA ASP A 227 8.36 3.03 -22.46
C ASP A 227 9.16 2.49 -21.27
N GLU A 228 10.09 3.28 -20.72
CA GLU A 228 10.80 2.93 -19.49
C GLU A 228 9.85 2.82 -18.29
N MET A 229 8.89 3.75 -18.17
CA MET A 229 7.84 3.63 -17.15
C MET A 229 7.01 2.35 -17.32
N ARG A 230 6.66 1.96 -18.55
CA ARG A 230 5.94 0.69 -18.81
C ARG A 230 6.73 -0.52 -18.34
N GLU A 231 8.03 -0.56 -18.64
CA GLU A 231 8.91 -1.65 -18.21
C GLU A 231 8.95 -1.75 -16.68
N MET A 232 9.04 -0.62 -15.98
CA MET A 232 9.01 -0.61 -14.51
C MET A 232 7.66 -1.04 -13.92
N LEU A 233 6.55 -0.77 -14.62
CA LEU A 233 5.20 -1.12 -14.17
C LEU A 233 4.83 -2.59 -14.42
N SER A 234 5.53 -3.29 -15.32
CA SER A 234 5.23 -4.66 -15.72
C SER A 234 5.25 -5.63 -14.53
N ASP A 235 4.22 -6.47 -14.46
CA ASP A 235 4.01 -7.51 -13.44
C ASP A 235 3.95 -7.01 -11.98
N ARG A 236 3.71 -5.71 -11.76
CA ARG A 236 3.67 -5.09 -10.42
C ARG A 236 2.34 -4.39 -10.13
N LEU A 237 1.92 -4.40 -8.87
CA LEU A 237 0.85 -3.54 -8.37
C LEU A 237 1.43 -2.17 -8.05
N SER A 238 1.00 -1.16 -8.80
CA SER A 238 1.55 0.18 -8.76
C SER A 238 0.47 1.22 -8.45
N ALA A 239 0.88 2.38 -7.93
CA ALA A 239 0.00 3.54 -7.82
C ALA A 239 0.69 4.81 -8.31
N PHE A 240 -0.11 5.78 -8.76
CA PHE A 240 0.35 7.11 -9.11
C PHE A 240 -0.10 8.14 -8.06
N SER A 241 0.87 8.90 -7.56
CA SER A 241 0.65 10.03 -6.64
C SER A 241 1.05 11.36 -7.27
N GLY A 242 0.72 12.46 -6.63
CA GLY A 242 1.12 13.81 -7.04
C GLY A 242 -0.06 14.74 -7.27
N HIS A 243 0.18 16.05 -7.33
CA HIS A 243 -0.89 17.05 -7.37
C HIS A 243 -1.82 16.91 -8.60
N SER A 244 -3.03 17.47 -8.53
CA SER A 244 -3.87 17.62 -9.73
C SER A 244 -3.14 18.43 -10.81
N GLY A 245 -3.28 18.03 -12.08
CA GLY A 245 -2.67 18.72 -13.22
C GLY A 245 -1.23 18.32 -13.57
N VAL A 246 -0.56 17.46 -12.79
CA VAL A 246 0.81 16.97 -13.11
C VAL A 246 0.87 15.99 -14.29
N GLY A 247 -0.29 15.46 -14.72
CA GLY A 247 -0.39 14.58 -15.89
C GLY A 247 -0.56 13.09 -15.60
N LYS A 248 -0.89 12.67 -14.36
CA LYS A 248 -1.17 11.25 -14.01
C LYS A 248 -2.12 10.56 -14.99
N THR A 249 -3.29 11.16 -15.25
CA THR A 249 -4.27 10.62 -16.20
C THR A 249 -3.74 10.64 -17.63
N SER A 250 -2.98 11.65 -18.03
CA SER A 250 -2.38 11.72 -19.37
C SER A 250 -1.34 10.61 -19.58
N ILE A 251 -0.55 10.28 -18.56
CA ILE A 251 0.39 9.16 -18.57
C ILE A 251 -0.40 7.85 -18.71
N LEU A 252 -1.41 7.65 -17.85
CA LEU A 252 -2.25 6.44 -17.90
C LEU A 252 -2.93 6.26 -19.25
N ASN A 253 -3.53 7.30 -19.82
CA ASN A 253 -4.21 7.20 -21.12
C ASN A 253 -3.22 6.94 -22.26
N ARG A 254 -1.97 7.41 -22.16
CA ARG A 254 -0.93 7.12 -23.15
C ARG A 254 -0.44 5.67 -23.05
N MET A 255 -0.36 5.12 -21.84
CA MET A 255 0.03 3.73 -21.61
C MET A 255 -1.10 2.76 -21.93
N MET A 256 -2.34 3.14 -21.62
CA MET A 256 -3.55 2.33 -21.73
C MET A 256 -4.66 3.10 -22.48
N PRO A 257 -4.59 3.22 -23.82
CA PRO A 257 -5.59 3.97 -24.59
C PRO A 257 -7.02 3.42 -24.42
N GLU A 258 -7.16 2.11 -24.20
CA GLU A 258 -8.45 1.44 -23.96
C GLU A 258 -9.07 1.76 -22.60
N LEU A 259 -8.29 2.31 -21.66
CA LEU A 259 -8.82 2.72 -20.36
C LEU A 259 -9.83 3.86 -20.52
N ASP A 260 -9.61 4.76 -21.49
CA ASP A 260 -10.48 5.91 -21.76
C ASP A 260 -11.89 5.46 -22.22
N GLU A 261 -11.99 4.40 -23.04
CA GLU A 261 -13.27 3.79 -23.45
C GLU A 261 -14.01 3.18 -22.24
N LYS A 262 -13.32 2.44 -21.37
CA LYS A 262 -13.90 1.87 -20.14
C LYS A 262 -14.30 2.92 -19.12
N THR A 263 -13.51 4.00 -18.98
CA THR A 263 -13.93 5.15 -18.17
C THR A 263 -15.09 5.90 -18.82
N SER A 264 -15.23 5.91 -20.15
CA SER A 264 -16.35 6.55 -20.84
C SER A 264 -17.68 5.81 -20.61
N ASP A 265 -17.66 4.47 -20.63
CA ASP A 265 -18.83 3.61 -20.32
C ASP A 265 -19.25 3.74 -18.84
N LEU A 266 -18.32 3.99 -17.93
CA LEU A 266 -18.61 4.34 -16.53
C LEU A 266 -18.99 5.83 -16.37
N SER A 267 -18.49 6.69 -17.26
CA SER A 267 -18.74 8.13 -17.23
C SER A 267 -20.16 8.49 -17.65
N ASP A 268 -20.84 7.69 -18.47
CA ASP A 268 -22.24 7.95 -18.82
C ASP A 268 -23.20 7.83 -17.62
N GLN A 269 -22.79 7.14 -16.53
CA GLN A 269 -23.44 7.23 -15.22
C GLN A 269 -22.88 8.38 -14.35
N SER A 270 -21.63 8.78 -14.54
CA SER A 270 -20.95 9.85 -13.79
C SER A 270 -21.18 11.27 -14.33
N GLN A 271 -21.66 11.45 -15.56
CA GLN A 271 -21.87 12.76 -16.20
C GLN A 271 -23.03 13.56 -15.61
N ARG A 272 -23.77 13.00 -14.64
CA ARG A 272 -24.75 13.75 -13.82
C ARG A 272 -24.24 14.17 -12.45
N GLY A 273 -22.96 13.98 -12.11
CA GLY A 273 -22.45 14.45 -10.83
C GLY A 273 -20.92 14.44 -10.69
N MET A 274 -20.33 15.63 -10.78
CA MET A 274 -19.23 16.13 -9.94
C MET A 274 -18.16 15.10 -9.53
N HIS A 275 -17.01 15.07 -10.22
CA HIS A 275 -15.69 14.55 -9.80
C HIS A 275 -15.63 13.62 -8.55
N THR A 276 -16.38 12.53 -8.54
CA THR A 276 -16.43 11.62 -7.38
C THR A 276 -16.46 10.18 -7.88
N THR A 277 -15.33 9.67 -8.38
CA THR A 277 -15.16 8.21 -8.43
C THR A 277 -15.38 7.73 -6.98
N THR A 278 -16.39 6.91 -6.71
CA THR A 278 -16.72 6.44 -5.34
C THR A 278 -16.14 5.05 -5.07
N HIS A 279 -15.62 4.43 -6.14
CA HIS A 279 -15.01 3.12 -6.13
C HIS A 279 -13.50 3.24 -6.18
N SER A 280 -12.84 2.37 -5.42
CA SER A 280 -11.41 2.09 -5.55
C SER A 280 -11.29 0.86 -6.45
N THR A 281 -10.46 0.94 -7.50
CA THR A 281 -10.32 -0.14 -8.49
C THR A 281 -8.85 -0.36 -8.87
N LEU A 282 -8.46 -1.62 -9.08
CA LEU A 282 -7.23 -2.02 -9.76
C LEU A 282 -7.51 -2.22 -11.25
N TYR A 283 -6.79 -1.50 -12.11
CA TYR A 283 -6.84 -1.70 -13.55
C TYR A 283 -5.67 -2.59 -14.00
N PRO A 284 -5.93 -3.69 -14.73
CA PRO A 284 -4.87 -4.55 -15.22
C PRO A 284 -4.05 -3.82 -16.29
N LEU A 285 -2.73 -3.90 -16.21
CA LEU A 285 -1.82 -3.33 -17.20
C LEU A 285 -1.64 -4.30 -18.38
N PRO A 286 -1.49 -3.81 -19.63
CA PRO A 286 -1.24 -4.65 -20.80
C PRO A 286 -0.01 -5.55 -20.65
N GLU A 287 1.02 -5.04 -19.98
CA GLU A 287 2.30 -5.68 -19.71
C GLU A 287 2.30 -6.57 -18.46
N GLY A 288 1.11 -6.83 -17.88
CA GLY A 288 0.95 -7.55 -16.62
C GLY A 288 1.04 -6.63 -15.40
N GLY A 289 0.48 -7.06 -14.27
CA GLY A 289 0.36 -6.23 -13.08
C GLY A 289 -0.90 -5.35 -13.06
N TYR A 290 -0.92 -4.38 -12.15
CA TYR A 290 -2.09 -3.53 -11.90
C TYR A 290 -1.71 -2.10 -11.58
N ILE A 291 -2.54 -1.14 -11.98
CA ILE A 291 -2.50 0.23 -11.49
C ILE A 291 -3.72 0.52 -10.61
N ALA A 292 -3.48 1.04 -9.41
CA ALA A 292 -4.52 1.47 -8.51
C ALA A 292 -5.06 2.86 -8.86
N ASP A 293 -6.38 2.96 -9.05
CA ASP A 293 -7.10 4.24 -9.09
C ASP A 293 -8.06 4.28 -7.91
N THR A 294 -7.74 5.13 -6.94
CA THR A 294 -8.62 5.36 -5.79
C THR A 294 -8.82 6.85 -5.51
N PRO A 295 -10.01 7.25 -5.03
CA PRO A 295 -10.27 8.63 -4.63
C PRO A 295 -9.41 9.00 -3.43
N GLY A 296 -8.42 9.87 -3.62
CA GLY A 296 -7.49 10.28 -2.57
C GLY A 296 -6.07 9.71 -2.71
N ILE A 297 -5.84 8.68 -3.54
CA ILE A 297 -4.46 8.30 -3.92
C ILE A 297 -3.77 9.44 -4.69
N ARG A 298 -4.58 10.28 -5.34
CA ARG A 298 -4.11 11.45 -6.07
C ARG A 298 -3.59 12.55 -5.15
N GLU A 299 -3.78 12.45 -3.84
CA GLU A 299 -3.35 13.43 -2.83
C GLU A 299 -3.04 12.72 -1.49
N PHE A 300 -2.39 11.55 -1.49
CA PHE A 300 -2.02 10.89 -0.22
C PHE A 300 -0.85 11.66 0.44
N GLY A 301 -1.12 12.50 1.43
CA GLY A 301 -0.10 13.29 2.12
C GLY A 301 0.16 12.77 3.53
N LEU A 302 1.32 13.14 4.10
CA LEU A 302 1.77 12.82 5.46
C LEU A 302 0.62 12.64 6.45
N PHE A 303 0.33 11.39 6.76
CA PHE A 303 -0.55 10.99 7.86
C PHE A 303 0.24 11.08 9.15
N GLN A 304 -0.44 11.30 10.28
CA GLN A 304 0.14 11.32 11.63
C GLN A 304 1.21 10.24 11.80
N PHE A 305 2.46 10.63 11.58
CA PHE A 305 3.63 9.81 11.81
C PHE A 305 4.21 10.26 13.14
N ASP A 306 4.81 9.33 13.86
CA ASP A 306 5.60 9.76 14.99
C ASP A 306 6.77 10.59 14.45
N LYS A 307 6.78 11.88 14.78
CA LYS A 307 7.84 12.80 14.38
C LYS A 307 9.21 12.29 14.83
N THR A 308 9.27 11.47 15.88
CA THR A 308 10.51 10.81 16.29
C THR A 308 11.07 9.89 15.22
N ASP A 309 10.22 9.26 14.41
CA ASP A 309 10.61 8.23 13.45
C ASP A 309 10.81 8.82 12.04
N LEU A 310 10.47 10.09 11.81
CA LEU A 310 10.54 10.73 10.49
C LEU A 310 11.89 10.51 9.78
N HIS A 311 12.98 10.64 10.53
CA HIS A 311 14.34 10.51 9.99
C HIS A 311 14.61 9.12 9.41
N THR A 312 13.89 8.08 9.86
CA THR A 312 14.04 6.71 9.36
C THR A 312 13.47 6.50 7.97
N TYR A 313 12.65 7.45 7.49
CA TYR A 313 12.02 7.41 6.17
C TYR A 313 12.83 8.15 5.09
N PHE A 314 14.03 8.63 5.43
CA PHE A 314 14.97 9.28 4.51
C PHE A 314 16.15 8.31 4.25
N PRO A 315 16.20 7.61 3.09
CA PRO A 315 17.23 6.61 2.82
C PRO A 315 18.65 7.15 2.91
N ASP A 316 18.86 8.35 2.37
CA ASP A 316 20.09 9.13 2.45
C ASP A 316 20.53 9.41 3.89
N PHE A 317 19.60 9.50 4.85
CA PHE A 317 19.97 9.74 6.24
C PHE A 317 20.43 8.45 6.92
N LEU A 318 19.83 7.32 6.56
CA LEU A 318 20.13 6.01 7.16
C LEU A 318 21.59 5.61 6.98
N GLU A 319 22.22 6.01 5.88
CA GLU A 319 23.65 5.74 5.61
C GLU A 319 24.59 6.40 6.63
N HIS A 320 24.15 7.51 7.24
CA HIS A 320 24.93 8.30 8.19
C HIS A 320 24.40 8.20 9.64
N ALA A 321 23.13 7.84 9.83
CA ALA A 321 22.45 7.88 11.12
C ALA A 321 23.19 7.05 12.21
N ASP A 322 23.72 5.88 11.85
CA ASP A 322 24.47 4.98 12.75
C ASP A 322 25.77 5.60 13.31
N GLN A 323 26.28 6.64 12.66
CA GLN A 323 27.50 7.34 13.06
C GLN A 323 27.22 8.51 14.02
N CYS A 324 25.94 8.80 14.31
CA CYS A 324 25.58 9.84 15.27
C CYS A 324 26.09 9.51 16.67
N ARG A 325 26.50 10.55 17.40
CA ARG A 325 26.93 10.42 18.79
C ARG A 325 25.86 9.83 19.71
N PHE A 326 24.59 10.09 19.41
CA PHE A 326 23.44 9.67 20.22
C PHE A 326 22.57 8.69 19.43
N PRO A 327 22.16 7.54 20.01
CA PRO A 327 21.28 6.58 19.34
C PRO A 327 19.87 7.12 19.03
N SER A 328 19.40 8.11 19.80
CA SER A 328 18.09 8.74 19.63
C SER A 328 18.20 10.13 18.98
N CYS A 329 19.19 10.30 18.09
CA CYS A 329 19.42 11.58 17.41
C CYS A 329 18.24 11.88 16.49
N THR A 330 17.60 13.04 16.68
CA THR A 330 16.58 13.56 15.77
C THR A 330 17.19 14.37 14.63
N HIS A 331 18.52 14.45 14.55
CA HIS A 331 19.26 15.19 13.54
C HIS A 331 18.92 16.68 13.45
N THR A 332 18.43 17.29 14.53
CA THR A 332 18.05 18.71 14.52
C THR A 332 19.09 19.56 15.27
N HIS A 333 19.11 19.47 16.60
CA HIS A 333 19.88 20.33 17.48
C HIS A 333 21.05 19.60 18.15
N GLU A 334 21.15 18.27 17.97
CA GLU A 334 22.12 17.42 18.66
C GLU A 334 23.57 17.72 18.22
N PRO A 335 24.54 17.75 19.15
CA PRO A 335 25.95 17.90 18.82
C PRO A 335 26.58 16.57 18.36
N GLY A 336 27.44 16.59 17.34
CA GLY A 336 28.05 15.39 16.77
C GLY A 336 27.03 14.53 16.02
N CYS A 337 26.18 15.17 15.23
CA CYS A 337 25.20 14.53 14.38
C CYS A 337 25.82 14.28 13.01
N ALA A 338 26.07 13.02 12.68
CA ALA A 338 26.70 12.64 11.41
C ALA A 338 25.85 13.03 10.19
N VAL A 339 24.52 13.07 10.31
CA VAL A 339 23.63 13.57 9.24
C VAL A 339 23.88 15.06 8.98
N LYS A 340 24.06 15.88 10.02
CA LYS A 340 24.37 17.31 9.82
C LYS A 340 25.76 17.51 9.25
N ASP A 341 26.73 16.71 9.70
CA ASP A 341 28.08 16.73 9.14
C ASP A 341 28.06 16.36 7.65
N ALA A 342 27.27 15.35 7.26
CA ALA A 342 27.05 14.95 5.87
C ALA A 342 26.35 16.03 5.02
N VAL A 343 25.48 16.85 5.62
CA VAL A 343 24.91 18.03 4.96
C VAL A 343 25.96 19.12 4.76
N GLU A 344 26.87 19.32 5.71
CA GLU A 344 27.98 20.29 5.59
C GLU A 344 29.02 19.87 4.54
N THR A 345 29.18 18.57 4.30
CA THR A 345 30.08 18.02 3.26
C THR A 345 29.39 17.79 1.91
N GLU A 346 28.09 18.10 1.79
CA GLU A 346 27.26 17.86 0.60
C GLU A 346 27.08 16.39 0.21
N ASP A 347 27.39 15.45 1.12
CA ASP A 347 27.03 14.03 0.96
C ASP A 347 25.50 13.83 1.06
N ILE A 348 24.83 14.67 1.87
CA ILE A 348 23.38 14.82 1.87
C ILE A 348 23.05 16.21 1.31
N HIS A 349 22.22 16.26 0.27
CA HIS A 349 21.90 17.52 -0.37
C HIS A 349 21.15 18.48 0.59
N PRO A 350 21.54 19.77 0.71
CA PRO A 350 20.95 20.70 1.67
C PRO A 350 19.43 20.90 1.53
N LEU A 351 18.89 20.77 0.31
CA LEU A 351 17.44 20.84 0.07
C LEU A 351 16.68 19.70 0.76
N ARG A 352 17.22 18.47 0.73
CA ARG A 352 16.63 17.29 1.38
C ARG A 352 16.55 17.50 2.88
N TYR A 353 17.64 17.95 3.50
CA TYR A 353 17.67 18.28 4.92
C TYR A 353 16.72 19.43 5.29
N ARG A 354 16.62 20.47 4.45
CA ARG A 354 15.66 21.55 4.66
C ARG A 354 14.21 21.04 4.61
N ASN A 355 13.87 20.19 3.65
CA ASN A 355 12.53 19.63 3.52
C ASN A 355 12.21 18.69 4.69
N TYR A 356 13.19 17.90 5.15
CA TYR A 356 13.08 17.11 6.39
C TYR A 356 12.68 17.98 7.58
N LEU A 357 13.39 19.09 7.81
CA LEU A 357 13.06 20.01 8.91
C LEU A 357 11.66 20.63 8.73
N GLN A 358 11.27 21.01 7.51
CA GLN A 358 9.94 21.55 7.23
C GLN A 358 8.82 20.52 7.50
N ILE A 359 9.05 19.25 7.19
CA ILE A 359 8.11 18.17 7.50
C ILE A 359 8.02 17.94 9.01
N LEU A 360 9.16 18.00 9.71
CA LEU A 360 9.21 17.88 11.16
C LEU A 360 8.46 19.03 11.86
N GLU A 361 8.63 20.25 11.35
CA GLU A 361 8.01 21.47 11.88
C GLU A 361 6.53 21.61 11.52
N SER A 362 6.05 21.04 10.41
CA SER A 362 4.63 21.14 10.05
C SER A 362 3.76 20.57 11.17
N GLU A 363 2.84 21.39 11.67
CA GLU A 363 1.79 20.95 12.58
C GLU A 363 0.85 20.01 11.78
N ASP A 364 0.35 18.96 12.43
CA ASP A 364 -0.71 18.12 11.87
C ASP A 364 -1.97 18.98 11.71
N ASP A 365 -2.14 19.63 10.53
CA ASP A 365 -3.32 20.43 10.19
C ASP A 365 -4.59 19.57 10.01
#